data_AF-A0A482Z5S9-F1
#
_entry.id   AF-A0A482Z5S9-F1
#
_cell.length_a   1.000
_cell.length_b   1.000
_cell.length_c   1.000
_cell.angle_alpha   90.00
_cell.angle_beta   90.00
_cell.angle_gamma   90.00
#
_symmetry.space_group_name_H-M   'P 1'
#
loop_
_entity.id
_entity.type
_entity.pdbx_description
1 polymer ?
#
loop_
_entity_poly.entity_id
_entity_poly.type
_entity_poly.pdbx_seq_one_letter_code
_entity_poly.pdbx_strand_id
1 'polypeptide(L)'
;VDGLNLYVYVGNNPLEYIDPTGHVKETPEQETVEKGAVGEVNNVDTERPAPRKYRIDRDALSHNTSEEMAQVQQDIFQLNVFKKLGALESSSRNSNLEGYDQRTISMRIKQLRNSIDAHIANIKQTGVPPPNDSIQFFASKEYEDLVINTHKVANCSECALIMLNELRKNYPNMTAEYLITTKPDHAFNLINRDQRTPIFEPEKWNENALVVDAWAGSVYTKKEFSNVNKKLYYYGISNNITGVSQHIIKYVGSGTSYRTYEKNKMDSEESMF
;
A
#
# COMPACT_ATOMS: atom_id res chain seq x y z
N VAL A 1 14.05 -18.84 -37.93
CA VAL A 1 14.93 -20.03 -37.86
C VAL A 1 16.09 -19.66 -36.95
N ASP A 2 15.83 -19.42 -35.66
CA ASP A 2 15.40 -20.35 -34.60
C ASP A 2 16.59 -21.16 -34.10
N GLY A 3 17.22 -20.63 -33.05
CA GLY A 3 18.26 -21.28 -32.28
C GLY A 3 17.86 -21.26 -30.80
N LEU A 4 17.54 -22.43 -30.28
CA LEU A 4 17.32 -22.71 -28.86
C LEU A 4 18.50 -22.20 -28.01
N ASN A 5 18.19 -21.72 -26.80
CA ASN A 5 19.01 -22.06 -25.63
C ASN A 5 18.11 -22.26 -24.41
N LEU A 6 17.97 -23.54 -24.08
CA LEU A 6 17.41 -24.13 -22.87
C LEU A 6 18.46 -24.01 -21.76
N TYR A 7 18.13 -23.36 -20.64
CA TYR A 7 18.85 -23.56 -19.39
C TYR A 7 17.90 -24.13 -18.35
N VAL A 8 18.05 -25.43 -18.15
CA VAL A 8 17.55 -26.20 -17.00
C VAL A 8 18.53 -25.98 -15.85
N TYR A 9 18.02 -25.59 -14.68
CA TYR A 9 18.67 -25.86 -13.40
C TYR A 9 17.65 -26.55 -12.48
N VAL A 10 17.93 -27.82 -12.21
CA VAL A 10 17.31 -28.67 -11.18
C VAL A 10 18.16 -28.50 -9.93
N GLY A 11 17.54 -28.32 -8.76
CA GLY A 11 18.27 -28.26 -7.49
C GLY A 11 17.36 -28.10 -6.26
N ASN A 12 16.91 -29.24 -5.73
CA ASN A 12 16.40 -29.49 -4.37
C ASN A 12 15.10 -28.80 -3.95
N ASN A 13 14.00 -29.34 -4.47
CA ASN A 13 12.66 -29.21 -3.92
C ASN A 13 12.44 -30.33 -2.88
N PRO A 14 12.21 -30.07 -1.58
CA PRO A 14 11.53 -31.06 -0.76
C PRO A 14 10.05 -31.00 -1.15
N LEU A 15 9.67 -31.88 -2.06
CA LEU A 15 8.27 -32.13 -2.40
C LEU A 15 7.58 -32.73 -1.17
N GLU A 16 6.85 -31.93 -0.40
CA GLU A 16 5.79 -32.47 0.46
C GLU A 16 4.64 -32.91 -0.46
N TYR A 17 4.58 -34.21 -0.70
CA TYR A 17 3.47 -34.84 -1.42
C TYR A 17 2.23 -34.82 -0.52
N ILE A 18 1.22 -34.05 -0.91
CA ILE A 18 -0.12 -34.09 -0.32
C ILE A 18 -1.00 -34.97 -1.21
N ASP A 19 -1.48 -36.07 -0.64
CA ASP A 19 -2.43 -36.98 -1.28
C ASP A 19 -3.80 -36.28 -1.46
N PRO A 20 -4.50 -36.47 -2.60
CA PRO A 20 -5.80 -35.88 -2.92
C PRO A 20 -6.99 -36.27 -2.01
N THR A 21 -6.77 -37.03 -0.94
CA THR A 21 -7.74 -37.35 0.13
C THR A 21 -7.53 -36.58 1.43
N GLY A 22 -6.57 -35.65 1.48
CA GLY A 22 -6.46 -34.65 2.56
C GLY A 22 -5.96 -35.16 3.92
N HIS A 23 -5.21 -36.26 3.97
CA HIS A 23 -4.61 -36.77 5.21
C HIS A 23 -3.07 -36.64 5.16
N VAL A 24 -2.50 -35.92 6.14
CA VAL A 24 -1.05 -35.79 6.35
C VAL A 24 -0.57 -36.92 7.26
N LYS A 25 0.54 -37.59 6.91
CA LYS A 25 1.20 -38.55 7.80
C LYS A 25 1.91 -37.81 8.94
N GLU A 26 1.46 -38.04 10.17
CA GLU A 26 2.21 -37.73 11.38
C GLU A 26 3.36 -38.72 11.57
N THR A 27 4.54 -38.23 11.95
CA THR A 27 5.64 -39.06 12.46
C THR A 27 6.02 -38.61 13.87
N PRO A 28 6.44 -39.56 14.74
CA PRO A 28 6.24 -39.45 16.19
C PRO A 28 7.35 -38.71 16.92
N GLU A 29 6.98 -38.23 18.09
CA GLU A 29 7.75 -37.59 19.16
C GLU A 29 9.10 -38.26 19.48
N GLN A 30 10.11 -37.42 19.80
CA GLN A 30 11.07 -37.74 20.84
C GLN A 30 11.18 -36.55 21.81
N GLU A 31 10.62 -36.78 22.99
CA GLU A 31 10.77 -36.03 24.22
C GLU A 31 12.13 -36.28 24.92
N THR A 32 12.39 -35.43 25.92
CA THR A 32 13.39 -35.49 27.02
C THR A 32 14.74 -34.81 26.70
N VAL A 33 15.35 -33.96 27.54
CA VAL A 33 15.41 -33.88 29.01
C VAL A 33 15.65 -32.42 29.49
N GLU A 34 15.13 -32.18 30.69
CA GLU A 34 15.12 -31.02 31.60
C GLU A 34 16.48 -30.54 32.19
N LYS A 35 16.48 -29.31 32.76
CA LYS A 35 17.19 -28.77 33.97
C LYS A 35 18.39 -27.80 33.88
N GLY A 36 18.21 -26.66 34.58
CA GLY A 36 19.24 -25.91 35.34
C GLY A 36 19.33 -24.41 34.97
N ALA A 37 18.63 -23.46 35.59
CA ALA A 37 18.84 -22.82 36.91
C ALA A 37 19.89 -21.67 36.96
N VAL A 38 19.37 -20.44 37.17
CA VAL A 38 19.85 -19.29 37.99
C VAL A 38 21.16 -18.57 37.64
N GLY A 39 21.10 -17.23 37.54
CA GLY A 39 22.29 -16.36 37.67
C GLY A 39 22.10 -14.91 37.21
N GLU A 40 21.45 -14.08 38.03
CA GLU A 40 21.43 -12.62 37.97
C GLU A 40 22.73 -12.06 38.56
N VAL A 41 23.51 -11.22 37.85
CA VAL A 41 24.19 -10.03 38.43
C VAL A 41 24.65 -9.03 37.36
N ASN A 42 24.52 -7.76 37.75
CA ASN A 42 24.80 -6.49 37.08
C ASN A 42 26.23 -6.30 36.56
N ASN A 43 26.38 -5.47 35.52
CA ASN A 43 27.42 -4.44 35.51
C ASN A 43 27.00 -3.21 34.70
N VAL A 44 27.03 -2.08 35.40
CA VAL A 44 26.88 -0.71 34.91
C VAL A 44 28.27 -0.23 34.52
N ASP A 45 28.39 0.40 33.34
CA ASP A 45 29.43 1.41 33.07
C ASP A 45 28.89 2.46 32.07
N THR A 46 28.43 3.56 32.67
CA THR A 46 28.63 4.99 32.29
C THR A 46 29.83 5.24 31.35
N GLU A 47 29.88 6.17 30.38
CA GLU A 47 29.08 7.35 30.02
C GLU A 47 29.66 7.96 28.71
N ARG A 48 28.85 8.58 27.85
CA ARG A 48 29.10 9.97 27.37
C ARG A 48 27.85 10.58 26.71
N PRO A 49 27.48 11.83 27.03
CA PRO A 49 26.16 12.37 26.72
C PRO A 49 26.11 13.04 25.34
N ALA A 50 25.11 12.67 24.53
CA ALA A 50 24.73 13.43 23.35
C ALA A 50 23.92 14.69 23.76
N PRO A 51 24.04 15.81 23.03
CA PRO A 51 23.55 17.10 23.48
C PRO A 51 22.02 17.15 23.58
N ARG A 52 21.52 17.66 24.71
CA ARG A 52 20.11 17.89 24.99
C ARG A 52 19.55 19.00 24.09
N LYS A 53 18.94 18.62 22.97
CA LYS A 53 17.85 19.36 22.32
C LYS A 53 16.98 18.35 21.56
N TYR A 54 15.69 18.32 21.90
CA TYR A 54 14.64 17.43 21.35
C TYR A 54 14.65 15.97 21.83
N ARG A 55 14.48 15.75 23.14
CA ARG A 55 13.76 14.56 23.60
C ARG A 55 12.27 14.89 23.52
N ILE A 56 11.62 14.49 22.43
CA ILE A 56 10.17 14.37 22.42
C ILE A 56 9.85 13.24 23.39
N ASP A 57 8.99 13.54 24.36
CA ASP A 57 8.57 12.65 25.43
C ASP A 57 7.92 11.39 24.83
N ARG A 58 8.70 10.32 24.71
CA ARG A 58 8.30 9.06 24.05
C ARG A 58 7.24 8.32 24.88
N ASP A 59 7.12 8.67 26.15
CA ASP A 59 6.22 8.02 27.11
C ASP A 59 4.83 8.66 27.14
N ALA A 60 4.67 9.89 26.61
CA ALA A 60 3.37 10.55 26.45
C ALA A 60 2.60 10.09 25.17
N LEU A 61 3.28 9.39 24.25
CA LEU A 61 2.73 8.94 22.96
C LEU A 61 2.24 7.48 22.97
N SER A 62 2.53 6.68 24.00
CA SER A 62 2.28 5.23 23.93
C SER A 62 0.87 4.79 24.33
N HIS A 63 0.13 5.59 25.09
CA HIS A 63 -1.21 5.21 25.57
C HIS A 63 -2.38 5.83 24.78
N ASN A 64 -2.19 6.97 24.12
CA ASN A 64 -3.27 7.68 23.40
C ASN A 64 -3.28 7.44 21.88
N THR A 65 -2.21 6.87 21.31
CA THR A 65 -2.06 6.73 19.86
C THR A 65 -2.96 5.67 19.25
N SER A 66 -3.31 4.62 19.99
CA SER A 66 -4.29 3.63 19.52
C SER A 66 -5.70 4.21 19.43
N GLU A 67 -6.10 5.09 20.35
CA GLU A 67 -7.40 5.75 20.33
C GLU A 67 -7.47 6.82 19.23
N GLU A 68 -6.40 7.60 19.06
CA GLU A 68 -6.28 8.57 17.97
C GLU A 68 -6.41 7.90 16.61
N MET A 69 -5.68 6.80 16.37
CA MET A 69 -5.76 6.11 15.08
C MET A 69 -7.09 5.39 14.86
N ALA A 70 -7.75 4.91 15.93
CA ALA A 70 -9.11 4.40 15.84
C ALA A 70 -10.09 5.51 15.43
N GLN A 71 -9.95 6.73 15.97
CA GLN A 71 -10.76 7.87 15.56
C GLN A 71 -10.49 8.26 14.10
N VAL A 72 -9.22 8.31 13.68
CA VAL A 72 -8.84 8.58 12.28
C VAL A 72 -9.46 7.54 11.35
N GLN A 73 -9.42 6.26 11.71
CA GLN A 73 -10.06 5.19 10.95
C GLN A 73 -11.57 5.44 10.79
N GLN A 74 -12.28 5.77 11.88
CA GLN A 74 -13.71 6.08 11.84
C GLN A 74 -14.01 7.34 11.02
N ASP A 75 -13.20 8.39 11.15
CA ASP A 75 -13.36 9.63 10.40
C ASP A 75 -13.21 9.39 8.89
N ILE A 76 -12.23 8.57 8.47
CA ILE A 76 -12.05 8.20 7.06
C ILE A 76 -13.31 7.49 6.53
N PHE A 77 -13.91 6.58 7.29
CA PHE A 77 -15.17 5.95 6.90
C PHE A 77 -16.32 6.96 6.72
N GLN A 78 -16.27 8.10 7.42
CA GLN A 78 -17.29 9.14 7.30
C GLN A 78 -17.07 10.12 6.14
N LEU A 79 -15.86 10.17 5.56
CA LEU A 79 -15.55 11.07 4.45
C LEU A 79 -16.48 10.82 3.25
N ASN A 80 -17.07 11.90 2.74
CA ASN A 80 -17.95 11.85 1.58
C ASN A 80 -17.22 11.33 0.33
N VAL A 81 -15.97 11.75 0.13
CA VAL A 81 -15.13 11.26 -0.98
C VAL A 81 -14.91 9.76 -0.88
N PHE A 82 -14.55 9.24 0.30
CA PHE A 82 -14.36 7.81 0.52
C PHE A 82 -15.62 7.00 0.17
N LYS A 83 -16.78 7.43 0.69
CA LYS A 83 -18.08 6.80 0.39
C LYS A 83 -18.41 6.83 -1.11
N LYS A 84 -18.16 7.95 -1.78
CA LYS A 84 -18.39 8.09 -3.23
C LYS A 84 -17.49 7.15 -4.03
N LEU A 85 -16.19 7.09 -3.73
CA LEU A 85 -15.23 6.21 -4.40
C LEU A 85 -15.60 4.73 -4.25
N GLY A 86 -16.02 4.32 -3.04
CA GLY A 86 -16.51 2.96 -2.78
C GLY A 86 -17.81 2.62 -3.52
N ALA A 87 -18.59 3.62 -3.93
CA ALA A 87 -19.84 3.45 -4.68
C ALA A 87 -19.68 3.53 -6.21
N LEU A 88 -18.52 3.96 -6.73
CA LEU A 88 -18.29 4.02 -8.17
C LEU A 88 -18.31 2.64 -8.80
N GLU A 89 -18.82 2.56 -10.03
CA GLU A 89 -18.67 1.37 -10.86
C GLU A 89 -17.19 1.17 -11.19
N SER A 90 -16.72 -0.06 -11.00
CA SER A 90 -15.35 -0.47 -11.29
C SER A 90 -15.41 -1.67 -12.19
N SER A 91 -14.51 -1.78 -13.18
CA SER A 91 -14.42 -2.91 -14.12
C SER A 91 -13.78 -4.18 -13.51
N SER A 92 -13.23 -4.07 -12.30
CA SER A 92 -12.44 -5.11 -11.64
C SER A 92 -12.98 -5.56 -10.28
N ARG A 93 -13.87 -4.77 -9.63
CA ARG A 93 -14.37 -5.07 -8.28
C ARG A 93 -15.38 -6.21 -8.24
N ASN A 94 -16.26 -6.24 -9.22
CA ASN A 94 -17.48 -7.05 -9.22
C ASN A 94 -17.55 -8.00 -10.41
N SER A 95 -16.40 -8.40 -10.97
CA SER A 95 -16.33 -9.22 -12.18
C SER A 95 -17.12 -10.54 -12.10
N ASN A 96 -17.42 -10.99 -10.88
CA ASN A 96 -18.07 -12.27 -10.61
C ASN A 96 -19.57 -12.12 -10.24
N LEU A 97 -20.14 -10.91 -10.21
CA LEU A 97 -21.56 -10.70 -9.89
C LEU A 97 -22.45 -10.92 -11.11
N GLU A 98 -23.59 -11.58 -10.91
CA GLU A 98 -24.57 -11.82 -11.96
C GLU A 98 -25.21 -10.49 -12.43
N GLY A 99 -25.34 -10.29 -13.75
CA GLY A 99 -25.86 -9.04 -14.33
C GLY A 99 -24.85 -7.88 -14.41
N TYR A 100 -23.59 -8.11 -14.04
CA TYR A 100 -22.54 -7.11 -14.10
C TYR A 100 -22.04 -6.87 -15.54
N ASP A 101 -22.32 -5.67 -16.08
CA ASP A 101 -21.89 -5.27 -17.42
C ASP A 101 -20.43 -4.80 -17.45
N GLN A 102 -19.53 -5.76 -17.30
CA GLN A 102 -18.08 -5.52 -17.30
C GLN A 102 -17.62 -4.78 -18.57
N ARG A 103 -18.22 -5.09 -19.72
CA ARG A 103 -17.81 -4.54 -21.01
C ARG A 103 -18.09 -3.04 -21.09
N THR A 104 -19.31 -2.64 -20.75
CA THR A 104 -19.70 -1.22 -20.74
C THR A 104 -18.90 -0.43 -19.72
N ILE A 105 -18.69 -0.97 -18.52
CA ILE A 105 -17.88 -0.31 -17.48
C ILE A 105 -16.43 -0.17 -17.96
N SER A 106 -15.85 -1.21 -18.56
CA SER A 106 -14.49 -1.16 -19.12
C SER A 106 -14.35 -0.10 -20.23
N MET A 107 -15.37 0.06 -21.08
CA MET A 107 -15.39 1.12 -22.10
C MET A 107 -15.42 2.52 -21.47
N ARG A 108 -16.20 2.73 -20.41
CA ARG A 108 -16.24 4.01 -19.68
C ARG A 108 -14.92 4.31 -18.97
N ILE A 109 -14.27 3.29 -18.40
CA ILE A 109 -12.93 3.42 -17.81
C ILE A 109 -11.92 3.82 -18.89
N LYS A 110 -12.00 3.25 -20.09
CA LYS A 110 -11.15 3.66 -21.23
C LYS A 110 -11.40 5.11 -21.62
N GLN A 111 -12.65 5.55 -21.67
CA GLN A 111 -12.98 6.95 -21.97
C GLN A 111 -12.43 7.90 -20.90
N LEU A 112 -12.55 7.56 -19.62
CA LEU A 112 -11.95 8.32 -18.52
C LEU A 112 -10.43 8.44 -18.69
N ARG A 113 -9.74 7.33 -18.99
CA ARG A 113 -8.28 7.31 -19.19
C ARG A 113 -7.84 8.13 -20.41
N ASN A 114 -8.60 8.08 -21.51
CA ASN A 114 -8.33 8.95 -22.66
C ASN A 114 -8.46 10.44 -22.29
N SER A 115 -9.45 10.83 -21.48
CA SER A 115 -9.56 12.21 -20.98
C SER A 115 -8.37 12.58 -20.11
N ILE A 116 -7.97 11.71 -19.17
CA ILE A 116 -6.78 11.90 -18.33
C ILE A 116 -5.52 12.12 -19.18
N ASP A 117 -5.27 11.26 -20.15
CA ASP A 117 -4.10 11.34 -21.04
C ASP A 117 -4.07 12.66 -21.81
N ALA A 118 -5.23 13.14 -22.29
CA ALA A 118 -5.34 14.43 -22.97
C ALA A 118 -4.99 15.61 -22.06
N HIS A 119 -5.44 15.59 -20.79
CA HIS A 119 -5.11 16.64 -19.82
C HIS A 119 -3.63 16.63 -19.44
N ILE A 120 -3.05 15.45 -19.18
CA ILE A 120 -1.62 15.33 -18.87
C ILE A 120 -0.77 15.81 -20.06
N ALA A 121 -1.15 15.46 -21.29
CA ALA A 121 -0.47 15.94 -22.49
C ALA A 121 -0.50 17.47 -22.63
N ASN A 122 -1.58 18.13 -22.20
CA ASN A 122 -1.67 19.59 -22.18
C ASN A 122 -0.76 20.21 -21.10
N ILE A 123 -0.71 19.63 -19.90
CA ILE A 123 0.19 20.10 -18.82
C ILE A 123 1.65 19.94 -19.24
N LYS A 124 2.00 18.83 -19.89
CA LYS A 124 3.35 18.61 -20.40
C LYS A 124 3.79 19.69 -21.40
N GLN A 125 2.88 20.24 -22.19
CA GLN A 125 3.18 21.35 -23.11
C GLN A 125 3.52 22.66 -22.39
N THR A 126 3.17 22.81 -21.11
CA THR A 126 3.55 23.98 -20.29
C THR A 126 4.96 23.87 -19.72
N GLY A 127 5.70 22.79 -20.03
CA GLY A 127 7.08 22.58 -19.61
C GLY A 127 7.26 21.87 -18.26
N VAL A 128 6.18 21.38 -17.65
CA VAL A 128 6.26 20.54 -16.44
C VAL A 128 6.66 19.12 -16.85
N PRO A 129 7.79 18.58 -16.35
CA PRO A 129 8.23 17.24 -16.74
C PRO A 129 7.45 16.14 -16.01
N PRO A 130 7.36 14.92 -16.58
CA PRO A 130 6.96 13.74 -15.85
C PRO A 130 7.92 13.45 -14.69
N PRO A 131 7.45 12.89 -13.56
CA PRO A 131 6.08 12.54 -13.22
C PRO A 131 5.28 13.72 -12.61
N ASN A 132 5.88 14.92 -12.50
CA ASN A 132 5.28 16.08 -11.84
C ASN A 132 4.01 16.57 -12.54
N ASP A 133 3.96 16.48 -13.89
CA ASP A 133 2.76 16.80 -14.68
C ASP A 133 1.53 15.99 -14.21
N SER A 134 1.73 14.68 -14.08
CA SER A 134 0.72 13.71 -13.72
C SER A 134 0.31 13.86 -12.26
N ILE A 135 1.28 14.03 -11.37
CA ILE A 135 1.04 14.21 -9.93
C ILE A 135 0.26 15.50 -9.65
N GLN A 136 0.58 16.60 -10.35
CA GLN A 136 -0.18 17.83 -10.27
C GLN A 136 -1.61 17.66 -10.77
N PHE A 137 -1.79 16.99 -11.91
CA PHE A 137 -3.11 16.72 -12.45
C PHE A 137 -3.96 15.87 -11.51
N PHE A 138 -3.41 14.78 -10.99
CA PHE A 138 -4.12 13.90 -10.06
C PHE A 138 -4.45 14.58 -8.74
N ALA A 139 -3.72 15.64 -8.35
CA ALA A 139 -4.04 16.48 -7.21
C ALA A 139 -5.13 17.53 -7.47
N SER A 140 -5.57 17.69 -8.71
CA SER A 140 -6.51 18.74 -9.11
C SER A 140 -7.96 18.37 -8.83
N LYS A 141 -8.80 19.40 -8.65
CA LYS A 141 -10.26 19.25 -8.58
C LYS A 141 -10.84 18.75 -9.91
N GLU A 142 -10.20 19.09 -11.02
CA GLU A 142 -10.58 18.64 -12.36
C GLU A 142 -10.51 17.12 -12.49
N TYR A 143 -9.43 16.50 -12.01
CA TYR A 143 -9.31 15.05 -11.99
C TYR A 143 -10.39 14.38 -11.12
N GLU A 144 -10.62 14.92 -9.92
CA GLU A 144 -11.69 14.42 -9.03
C GLU A 144 -13.06 14.50 -9.73
N ASP A 145 -13.37 15.62 -10.39
CA ASP A 145 -14.63 15.82 -11.08
C ASP A 145 -14.79 14.91 -12.31
N LEU A 146 -13.71 14.66 -13.07
CA LEU A 146 -13.72 13.68 -14.16
C LEU A 146 -14.12 12.29 -13.68
N VAL A 147 -13.56 11.85 -12.56
CA VAL A 147 -13.82 10.51 -12.00
C VAL A 147 -15.20 10.44 -11.34
N ILE A 148 -15.50 11.35 -10.41
CA ILE A 148 -16.68 11.27 -9.55
C ILE A 148 -17.94 11.80 -10.22
N ASN A 149 -17.83 12.87 -11.02
CA ASN A 149 -19.00 13.60 -11.54
C ASN A 149 -19.25 13.31 -13.04
N THR A 150 -18.19 13.28 -13.85
CA THR A 150 -18.31 13.13 -15.31
C THR A 150 -18.46 11.66 -15.72
N HIS A 151 -17.46 10.83 -15.47
CA HIS A 151 -17.44 9.45 -15.93
C HIS A 151 -18.13 8.48 -14.95
N LYS A 152 -18.13 8.80 -13.65
CA LYS A 152 -18.74 7.99 -12.57
C LYS A 152 -18.27 6.53 -12.58
N VAL A 153 -17.01 6.31 -12.93
CA VAL A 153 -16.34 5.00 -12.93
C VAL A 153 -14.91 5.17 -12.42
N ALA A 154 -14.38 4.16 -11.74
CA ALA A 154 -12.97 4.14 -11.30
C ALA A 154 -12.51 2.71 -11.02
N ASN A 155 -11.22 2.43 -11.23
CA ASN A 155 -10.56 1.26 -10.67
C ASN A 155 -9.69 1.67 -9.48
N CYS A 156 -8.95 0.72 -8.91
CA CYS A 156 -8.16 0.92 -7.70
C CYS A 156 -7.19 2.09 -7.81
N SER A 157 -6.50 2.24 -8.95
CA SER A 157 -5.55 3.35 -9.17
C SER A 157 -6.23 4.71 -9.10
N GLU A 158 -7.36 4.89 -9.80
CA GLU A 158 -8.05 6.18 -9.80
C GLU A 158 -8.65 6.51 -8.42
N CYS A 159 -9.20 5.51 -7.72
CA CYS A 159 -9.67 5.68 -6.35
C CYS A 159 -8.53 6.09 -5.40
N ALA A 160 -7.38 5.41 -5.46
CA ALA A 160 -6.27 5.65 -4.55
C ALA A 160 -5.55 6.97 -4.83
N LEU A 161 -5.55 7.46 -6.08
CA LEU A 161 -5.01 8.78 -6.42
C LEU A 161 -5.89 9.91 -5.84
N ILE A 162 -7.21 9.83 -5.97
CA ILE A 162 -8.12 10.81 -5.34
C ILE A 162 -7.99 10.76 -3.82
N MET A 163 -7.99 9.55 -3.26
CA MET A 163 -7.91 9.37 -1.82
C MET A 163 -6.57 9.85 -1.24
N LEU A 164 -5.44 9.74 -1.96
CA LEU A 164 -4.15 10.31 -1.56
C LEU A 164 -4.26 11.81 -1.23
N ASN A 165 -4.96 12.56 -2.08
CA ASN A 165 -5.13 14.00 -1.88
C ASN A 165 -6.09 14.31 -0.75
N GLU A 166 -7.18 13.55 -0.65
CA GLU A 166 -8.17 13.72 0.41
C GLU A 166 -7.55 13.42 1.79
N LEU A 167 -6.75 12.37 1.91
CA LEU A 167 -6.00 12.07 3.13
C LEU A 167 -5.03 13.20 3.48
N ARG A 168 -4.27 13.71 2.50
CA ARG A 168 -3.32 14.80 2.74
C ARG A 168 -4.02 16.09 3.21
N LYS A 169 -5.20 16.39 2.66
CA LYS A 169 -5.99 17.57 3.00
C LYS A 169 -6.59 17.48 4.41
N ASN A 170 -7.14 16.32 4.79
CA ASN A 170 -7.81 16.15 6.08
C ASN A 170 -6.84 15.83 7.22
N TYR A 171 -5.67 15.26 6.92
CA TYR A 171 -4.66 14.87 7.92
C TYR A 171 -3.29 15.50 7.61
N PRO A 172 -3.16 16.84 7.67
CA PRO A 172 -1.95 17.55 7.30
C PRO A 172 -0.74 17.23 8.19
N ASN A 173 -0.95 16.62 9.35
CA ASN A 173 0.11 16.22 10.27
C ASN A 173 0.54 14.75 10.11
N MET A 174 0.00 14.04 9.12
CA MET A 174 0.35 12.66 8.81
C MET A 174 0.88 12.54 7.38
N THR A 175 1.87 11.67 7.18
CA THR A 175 2.30 11.29 5.84
C THR A 175 1.20 10.45 5.18
N ALA A 176 0.86 10.79 3.93
CA ALA A 176 -0.07 10.03 3.11
C ALA A 176 0.69 9.43 1.92
N GLU A 177 0.45 8.17 1.62
CA GLU A 177 1.15 7.43 0.59
C GLU A 177 0.15 6.75 -0.35
N TYR A 178 0.54 6.61 -1.62
CA TYR A 178 -0.15 5.82 -2.63
C TYR A 178 0.81 4.73 -3.08
N LEU A 179 0.36 3.48 -3.08
CA LEU A 179 1.12 2.35 -3.58
C LEU A 179 0.28 1.65 -4.65
N ILE A 180 0.87 1.46 -5.83
CA ILE A 180 0.36 0.55 -6.85
C ILE A 180 1.41 -0.50 -7.14
N THR A 181 0.95 -1.74 -7.30
CA THR A 181 1.77 -2.90 -7.65
C THR A 181 1.16 -3.54 -8.88
N THR A 182 1.99 -4.16 -9.73
CA THR A 182 1.50 -4.89 -10.93
C THR A 182 1.38 -6.40 -10.71
N LYS A 183 2.05 -6.96 -9.69
CA LYS A 183 1.91 -8.36 -9.26
C LYS A 183 2.08 -8.49 -7.74
N PRO A 184 0.98 -8.52 -6.96
CA PRO A 184 -0.43 -8.45 -7.37
C PRO A 184 -0.78 -7.11 -8.05
N ASP A 185 -1.81 -7.07 -8.90
CA ASP A 185 -2.27 -5.85 -9.57
C ASP A 185 -3.32 -5.11 -8.72
N HIS A 186 -2.86 -4.12 -7.94
CA HIS A 186 -3.75 -3.33 -7.08
C HIS A 186 -3.13 -2.02 -6.64
N ALA A 187 -3.98 -1.06 -6.27
CA ALA A 187 -3.57 0.23 -5.72
C ALA A 187 -4.38 0.60 -4.48
N PHE A 188 -3.70 1.14 -3.47
CA PHE A 188 -4.30 1.60 -2.22
C PHE A 188 -3.42 2.67 -1.57
N ASN A 189 -3.89 3.22 -0.45
CA ASN A 189 -3.16 4.24 0.30
C ASN A 189 -2.69 3.75 1.66
N LEU A 190 -1.62 4.37 2.14
CA LEU A 190 -1.18 4.27 3.54
C LEU A 190 -1.24 5.65 4.16
N ILE A 191 -1.61 5.72 5.44
CA ILE A 191 -1.51 6.95 6.21
C ILE A 191 -0.78 6.70 7.53
N ASN A 192 0.08 7.64 7.90
CA ASN A 192 0.84 7.64 9.15
C ASN A 192 1.79 6.43 9.32
N ARG A 193 2.22 5.82 8.21
CA ARG A 193 3.30 4.83 8.23
C ARG A 193 4.63 5.52 8.54
N ASP A 194 5.55 4.87 9.21
CA ASP A 194 6.94 5.31 9.38
C ASP A 194 7.73 4.94 8.13
N GLN A 195 8.18 5.93 7.36
CA GLN A 195 8.86 5.71 6.08
C GLN A 195 10.22 5.02 6.21
N ARG A 196 10.75 4.86 7.43
CA ARG A 196 11.98 4.06 7.70
C ARG A 196 11.71 2.56 7.67
N THR A 197 10.44 2.15 7.75
CA THR A 197 10.05 0.74 7.63
C THR A 197 9.97 0.34 6.15
N PRO A 198 10.28 -0.91 5.78
CA PRO A 198 10.19 -1.34 4.39
C PRO A 198 8.75 -1.37 3.88
N ILE A 199 8.50 -0.79 2.70
CA ILE A 199 7.15 -0.69 2.11
C ILE A 199 6.55 -2.06 1.76
N PHE A 200 7.37 -3.08 1.48
CA PHE A 200 6.90 -4.42 1.14
C PHE A 200 6.91 -5.40 2.33
N GLU A 201 7.07 -4.92 3.57
CA GLU A 201 7.07 -5.75 4.77
C GLU A 201 6.03 -5.20 5.78
N PRO A 202 4.72 -5.43 5.56
CA PRO A 202 3.65 -4.86 6.38
C PRO A 202 3.76 -5.18 7.88
N GLU A 203 4.34 -6.33 8.22
CA GLU A 203 4.63 -6.75 9.59
C GLU A 203 5.62 -5.82 10.30
N LYS A 204 6.49 -5.12 9.55
CA LYS A 204 7.48 -4.18 10.07
C LYS A 204 6.98 -2.74 10.15
N TRP A 205 5.80 -2.43 9.62
CA TRP A 205 5.22 -1.09 9.75
C TRP A 205 4.95 -0.76 11.23
N ASN A 206 4.89 0.53 11.56
CA ASN A 206 4.46 0.99 12.88
C ASN A 206 2.96 0.70 13.10
N GLU A 207 2.56 0.52 14.37
CA GLU A 207 1.17 0.18 14.72
C GLU A 207 0.17 1.27 14.33
N ASN A 208 0.62 2.52 14.23
CA ASN A 208 -0.24 3.66 13.85
C ASN A 208 -0.46 3.78 12.34
N ALA A 209 0.09 2.87 11.53
CA ALA A 209 -0.17 2.86 10.10
C ALA A 209 -1.59 2.33 9.82
N LEU A 210 -2.34 3.07 9.00
CA LEU A 210 -3.59 2.58 8.41
C LEU A 210 -3.41 2.33 6.91
N VAL A 211 -4.03 1.26 6.43
CA VAL A 211 -4.25 1.01 5.00
C VAL A 211 -5.63 1.52 4.65
N VAL A 212 -5.72 2.39 3.66
CA VAL A 212 -6.97 2.96 3.15
C VAL A 212 -7.17 2.46 1.73
N ASP A 213 -8.17 1.62 1.53
CA ASP A 213 -8.55 1.09 0.24
C ASP A 213 -9.95 1.60 -0.12
N ALA A 214 -9.99 2.80 -0.70
CA ALA A 214 -11.24 3.42 -1.14
C ALA A 214 -11.92 2.65 -2.27
N TRP A 215 -11.17 1.82 -3.02
CA TRP A 215 -11.76 0.93 -4.01
C TRP A 215 -12.46 -0.26 -3.35
N ALA A 216 -11.89 -0.85 -2.31
CA ALA A 216 -12.58 -1.89 -1.53
C ALA A 216 -13.60 -1.34 -0.51
N GLY A 217 -13.66 -0.02 -0.35
CA GLY A 217 -14.46 0.62 0.70
C GLY A 217 -14.00 0.25 2.11
N SER A 218 -12.71 -0.04 2.28
CA SER A 218 -12.15 -0.58 3.53
C SER A 218 -11.02 0.28 4.08
N VAL A 219 -10.92 0.36 5.41
CA VAL A 219 -9.80 0.96 6.13
C VAL A 219 -9.33 -0.03 7.18
N TYR A 220 -8.07 -0.41 7.12
CA TYR A 220 -7.48 -1.43 8.00
C TYR A 220 -6.40 -0.84 8.88
N THR A 221 -6.41 -1.21 10.15
CA THR A 221 -5.21 -1.16 11.00
C THR A 221 -4.13 -2.09 10.45
N LYS A 222 -2.86 -1.90 10.86
CA LYS A 222 -1.78 -2.85 10.54
C LYS A 222 -2.14 -4.31 10.84
N LYS A 223 -2.76 -4.56 12.00
CA LYS A 223 -3.16 -5.91 12.44
C LYS A 223 -4.24 -6.51 11.53
N GLU A 224 -5.26 -5.73 11.19
CA GLU A 224 -6.32 -6.15 10.25
C GLU A 224 -5.75 -6.39 8.85
N PHE A 225 -4.90 -5.47 8.38
CA PHE A 225 -4.26 -5.59 7.07
C PHE A 225 -3.41 -6.86 6.96
N SER A 226 -2.66 -7.20 8.01
CA SER A 226 -1.87 -8.44 8.05
C SER A 226 -2.71 -9.69 7.80
N ASN A 227 -3.99 -9.69 8.22
CA ASN A 227 -4.92 -10.79 7.98
C ASN A 227 -5.48 -10.79 6.56
N VAL A 228 -5.87 -9.63 6.02
CA VAL A 228 -6.48 -9.55 4.68
C VAL A 228 -5.46 -9.60 3.54
N ASN A 229 -4.24 -9.11 3.76
CA ASN A 229 -3.15 -9.08 2.78
C ASN A 229 -2.79 -10.48 2.25
N LYS A 230 -2.96 -11.52 3.08
CA LYS A 230 -2.71 -12.92 2.69
C LYS A 230 -3.94 -13.62 2.09
N LYS A 231 -5.14 -13.08 2.30
CA LYS A 231 -6.41 -13.75 1.99
C LYS A 231 -7.07 -13.21 0.72
N LEU A 232 -6.95 -11.92 0.46
CA LEU A 232 -7.59 -11.27 -0.68
C LEU A 232 -6.63 -11.30 -1.88
N TYR A 233 -7.12 -11.81 -3.01
CA TYR A 233 -6.30 -12.11 -4.20
C TYR A 233 -5.62 -10.89 -4.83
N TYR A 234 -6.16 -9.69 -4.59
CA TYR A 234 -5.64 -8.42 -5.10
C TYR A 234 -4.61 -7.78 -4.16
N TYR A 235 -4.47 -8.26 -2.92
CA TYR A 235 -3.31 -7.94 -2.09
C TYR A 235 -2.22 -9.00 -2.29
N GLY A 236 -1.27 -9.09 -1.36
CA GLY A 236 -0.07 -9.93 -1.49
C GLY A 236 1.23 -9.14 -1.33
N ILE A 237 1.18 -8.02 -0.61
CA ILE A 237 2.35 -7.21 -0.29
C ILE A 237 3.28 -8.03 0.61
N SER A 238 4.48 -8.30 0.11
CA SER A 238 5.52 -9.03 0.82
C SER A 238 6.88 -8.71 0.23
N ASN A 239 7.96 -9.02 0.96
CA ASN A 239 9.32 -8.81 0.47
C ASN A 239 9.64 -9.63 -0.82
N ASN A 240 8.79 -10.61 -1.14
CA ASN A 240 8.87 -11.43 -2.35
C ASN A 240 8.01 -10.90 -3.49
N ILE A 241 7.55 -9.64 -3.42
CA ILE A 241 6.73 -9.03 -4.45
C ILE A 241 7.42 -9.14 -5.82
N THR A 242 6.61 -9.37 -6.85
CA THR A 242 7.09 -9.49 -8.22
C THR A 242 6.56 -8.33 -9.05
N GLY A 243 7.15 -8.07 -10.21
CA GLY A 243 6.71 -6.98 -11.09
C GLY A 243 7.15 -5.61 -10.61
N VAL A 244 6.48 -4.58 -11.14
CA VAL A 244 6.79 -3.17 -10.92
C VAL A 244 5.82 -2.57 -9.91
N SER A 245 6.33 -1.68 -9.06
CA SER A 245 5.51 -0.86 -8.16
C SER A 245 5.79 0.63 -8.35
N GLN A 246 4.78 1.47 -8.19
CA GLN A 246 4.94 2.92 -8.07
C GLN A 246 4.46 3.37 -6.70
N HIS A 247 5.17 4.30 -6.09
CA HIS A 247 4.93 4.75 -4.73
C HIS A 247 5.04 6.27 -4.68
N ILE A 248 3.91 6.93 -4.40
CA ILE A 248 3.88 8.38 -4.16
C ILE A 248 3.80 8.59 -2.66
N ILE A 249 4.67 9.44 -2.11
CA ILE A 249 4.71 9.80 -0.70
C ILE A 249 4.49 11.30 -0.58
N LYS A 250 3.46 11.74 0.15
CA LYS A 250 3.23 13.14 0.51
C LYS A 250 3.54 13.34 1.99
N TYR A 251 4.69 13.95 2.28
CA TYR A 251 5.21 14.09 3.64
C TYR A 251 4.44 15.14 4.47
N VAL A 252 4.63 15.07 5.78
CA VAL A 252 4.18 16.10 6.72
C VAL A 252 4.87 17.43 6.42
N GLY A 253 4.11 18.54 6.48
CA GLY A 253 4.60 19.87 6.16
C GLY A 253 4.54 20.15 4.65
N SER A 254 5.52 19.63 3.90
CA SER A 254 5.62 19.76 2.45
C SER A 254 6.51 18.67 1.85
N GLY A 255 6.53 18.58 0.52
CA GLY A 255 7.35 17.62 -0.21
C GLY A 255 6.59 16.38 -0.67
N THR A 256 6.89 15.95 -1.89
CA THR A 256 6.39 14.72 -2.49
C THR A 256 7.55 13.89 -3.04
N SER A 257 7.61 12.59 -2.75
CA SER A 257 8.49 11.67 -3.46
C SER A 257 7.67 10.79 -4.40
N TYR A 258 8.19 10.54 -5.59
CA TYR A 258 7.74 9.51 -6.50
C TYR A 258 8.83 8.47 -6.60
N ARG A 259 8.53 7.22 -6.27
CA ARG A 259 9.48 6.11 -6.32
C ARG A 259 8.94 5.01 -7.23
N THR A 260 9.84 4.36 -7.93
CA THR A 260 9.53 3.11 -8.62
C THR A 260 10.34 1.97 -8.01
N TYR A 261 9.81 0.76 -8.16
CA TYR A 261 10.45 -0.46 -7.71
C TYR A 261 10.32 -1.54 -8.77
N GLU A 262 11.41 -2.25 -9.04
CA GLU A 262 11.41 -3.54 -9.71
C GLU A 262 11.54 -4.62 -8.64
N LYS A 263 10.50 -5.45 -8.50
CA LYS A 263 10.29 -6.35 -7.36
C LYS A 263 10.30 -5.53 -6.06
N ASN A 264 11.13 -5.91 -5.09
CA ASN A 264 11.30 -5.19 -3.83
C ASN A 264 12.45 -4.16 -3.86
N LYS A 265 13.10 -3.93 -5.00
CA LYS A 265 14.25 -3.03 -5.11
C LYS A 265 13.83 -1.71 -5.73
N MET A 266 14.14 -0.62 -5.05
CA MET A 266 13.93 0.73 -5.58
C MET A 266 14.87 0.94 -6.76
N ASP A 267 14.32 1.27 -7.92
CA ASP A 267 15.09 1.54 -9.15
C ASP A 267 15.14 3.03 -9.47
N SER A 268 14.14 3.83 -9.06
CA SER A 268 14.20 5.30 -9.17
C SER A 268 13.50 6.01 -8.01
N GLU A 269 13.94 7.25 -7.74
CA GLU A 269 13.29 8.19 -6.83
C GLU A 269 13.41 9.62 -7.38
N GLU A 270 12.28 10.31 -7.45
CA GLU A 270 12.20 11.73 -7.76
C GLU A 270 11.54 12.47 -6.60
N SER A 271 12.19 13.52 -6.10
CA SER A 271 11.67 14.35 -5.01
C SER A 271 11.27 15.74 -5.53
N MET A 272 10.07 16.16 -5.16
CA MET A 272 9.45 17.44 -5.51
C MET A 272 9.24 18.22 -4.21
N PHE A 273 9.84 19.40 -4.08
CA PHE A 273 9.80 20.26 -2.88
C PHE A 273 9.07 21.57 -3.15
#